data_AF-A0AA88WPG2-F1
#
_entry.id   AF-A0AA88WPG2-F1
#
_cell.length_a   1.000
_cell.length_b   1.000
_cell.length_c   1.000
_cell.angle_alpha   90.00
_cell.angle_beta   90.00
_cell.angle_gamma   90.00
#
_symmetry.space_group_name_H-M   'P 1'
#
loop_
_entity.id
_entity.type
_entity.pdbx_description
1 polymer ?
#
loop_
_entity_poly.entity_id
_entity_poly.type
_entity_poly.pdbx_seq_one_letter_code
_entity_poly.pdbx_strand_id
1 'polypeptide(L)'
;MSAYGHQMEREYSAERLSSSGASDMESGIYMTSFAVAIFIGALVTVGLLVITLLIALTVMLQSCQSKSAGVVEMQKFGDDYNFCKIYAMHAELNSLSADSVPAFCNDVAVRSIEKGLYMKDLNLTVSMAEGYFGNVKPLDDGLDVVLMDVDDFSSDPCDNVALLLRRRTAIQEEGFRIASVIGSQMEALTGPSLGKRIFKLPNPIYYDVEYHNESTYTLQKNTESKEYHDI
;
A
#
# COMPACT_ATOMS: atom_id res chain seq x y z
N MET A 1 51.02 0.97 67.13
CA MET A 1 51.23 2.31 67.70
C MET A 1 50.45 3.28 66.83
N SER A 2 49.27 3.73 67.26
CA SER A 2 49.04 4.96 68.06
C SER A 2 48.44 6.01 67.11
N ALA A 3 47.13 6.32 67.16
CA ALA A 3 46.46 7.25 68.09
C ALA A 3 46.97 8.69 67.87
N TYR A 4 46.16 9.69 67.49
CA TYR A 4 45.13 10.43 68.27
C TYR A 4 44.49 11.45 67.28
N GLY A 5 43.32 12.08 67.45
CA GLY A 5 42.30 12.29 68.49
C GLY A 5 41.16 13.12 67.82
N HIS A 6 40.01 13.51 68.36
CA HIS A 6 39.42 13.71 69.70
C HIS A 6 37.88 13.78 69.49
N GLN A 7 37.02 13.10 70.29
CA GLN A 7 36.25 13.57 71.49
C GLN A 7 35.06 14.51 71.17
N MET A 8 33.81 14.39 71.68
CA MET A 8 33.17 13.90 72.93
C MET A 8 31.77 13.28 72.62
N GLU A 9 31.34 12.13 73.19
CA GLU A 9 30.54 11.90 74.44
C GLU A 9 29.18 12.65 74.49
N ARG A 10 28.02 12.13 74.97
CA ARG A 10 27.66 11.01 75.87
C ARG A 10 26.15 10.65 75.72
N GLU A 11 25.84 9.41 76.10
CA GLU A 11 24.57 8.65 76.16
C GLU A 11 23.44 9.25 77.05
N TYR A 12 22.18 8.80 76.86
CA TYR A 12 21.51 7.93 77.87
C TYR A 12 20.20 7.27 77.36
N SER A 13 20.23 5.93 77.40
CA SER A 13 19.25 4.86 77.62
C SER A 13 17.73 5.13 77.64
N ALA A 14 16.98 4.25 76.94
CA ALA A 14 15.60 3.90 77.31
C ALA A 14 15.53 2.42 77.70
N GLU A 15 15.15 2.20 78.94
CA GLU A 15 15.07 0.96 79.69
C GLU A 15 13.89 0.08 79.22
N ARG A 16 14.11 -1.24 79.11
CA ARG A 16 13.02 -2.22 78.96
C ARG A 16 12.35 -2.42 80.32
N LEU A 17 11.03 -2.21 80.40
CA LEU A 17 10.21 -2.72 81.50
C LEU A 17 9.01 -3.51 80.97
N SER A 18 8.82 -4.63 81.65
CA SER A 18 8.02 -5.79 81.32
C SER A 18 6.55 -5.63 81.73
N SER A 19 5.67 -6.29 80.97
CA SER A 19 4.51 -7.07 81.43
C SER A 19 3.63 -6.48 82.54
N SER A 20 2.38 -6.18 82.18
CA SER A 20 1.19 -6.91 82.65
C SER A 20 -0.02 -5.97 82.67
N GLY A 21 -1.06 -6.30 81.92
CA GLY A 21 -2.31 -5.55 81.92
C GLY A 21 -3.20 -5.98 80.77
N ALA A 22 -4.08 -6.94 81.05
CA ALA A 22 -5.08 -7.45 80.12
C ALA A 22 -5.89 -6.33 79.46
N SER A 23 -5.89 -6.32 78.13
CA SER A 23 -7.12 -6.21 77.33
C SER A 23 -6.77 -6.60 75.91
N ASP A 24 -7.51 -7.57 75.35
CA ASP A 24 -7.63 -7.74 73.91
C ASP A 24 -8.20 -6.42 73.35
N MET A 25 -7.33 -5.47 73.02
CA MET A 25 -7.69 -4.41 72.09
C MET A 25 -7.19 -4.83 70.74
N GLU A 26 -8.08 -5.48 70.00
CA GLU A 26 -8.02 -5.46 68.54
C GLU A 26 -7.80 -4.02 68.11
N SER A 27 -6.60 -3.73 67.58
CA SER A 27 -6.22 -2.41 67.08
C SER A 27 -6.96 -2.16 65.76
N GLY A 28 -8.28 -2.03 65.86
CA GLY A 28 -9.13 -1.51 64.81
C GLY A 28 -8.86 -0.02 64.70
N ILE A 29 -8.48 0.43 63.50
CA ILE A 29 -8.47 1.86 63.19
C ILE A 29 -9.94 2.28 63.09
N TYR A 30 -10.53 2.70 64.21
CA TYR A 30 -11.89 3.24 64.24
C TYR A 30 -11.86 4.66 63.68
N MET A 31 -12.07 4.80 62.37
CA MET A 31 -12.40 6.10 61.77
C MET A 31 -13.82 6.49 62.16
N THR A 32 -14.03 7.78 62.42
CA THR A 32 -15.38 8.31 62.65
C THR A 32 -16.23 8.11 61.39
N SER A 33 -17.53 7.88 61.57
CA SER A 33 -18.47 7.64 60.45
C SER A 33 -18.41 8.74 59.36
N PHE A 34 -18.11 9.98 59.77
CA PHE A 34 -17.91 11.10 58.85
C PHE A 34 -16.64 10.99 58.00
N ALA A 35 -15.52 10.53 58.57
CA ALA A 35 -14.27 10.35 57.84
C ALA A 35 -14.37 9.23 56.78
N VAL A 36 -15.08 8.15 57.10
CA VAL A 36 -15.35 7.05 56.15
C VAL A 36 -16.18 7.55 54.96
N ALA A 37 -17.21 8.36 55.21
CA ALA A 37 -18.04 8.91 54.13
C ALA A 37 -17.25 9.81 53.18
N ILE A 38 -16.33 10.64 53.71
CA ILE A 38 -15.45 11.49 52.90
C ILE A 38 -14.50 10.63 52.06
N PHE A 39 -13.91 9.59 52.65
CA PHE A 39 -12.98 8.72 51.95
C PHE A 39 -13.67 7.95 50.81
N ILE A 40 -14.84 7.38 51.06
CA ILE A 40 -15.63 6.71 50.00
C ILE A 40 -16.05 7.71 48.92
N GLY A 41 -16.51 8.90 49.29
CA GLY A 41 -16.85 9.96 48.34
C GLY A 41 -15.66 10.37 47.47
N ALA A 42 -14.46 10.49 48.06
CA ALA A 42 -13.24 10.79 47.33
C ALA A 42 -12.85 9.65 46.37
N LEU A 43 -12.96 8.39 46.78
CA LEU A 43 -12.68 7.24 45.91
C LEU A 43 -13.66 7.15 44.74
N VAL A 44 -14.95 7.41 44.98
CA VAL A 44 -15.97 7.41 43.93
C VAL A 44 -15.70 8.53 42.93
N THR A 45 -15.40 9.74 43.40
CA THR A 45 -15.11 10.87 42.50
C THR A 45 -13.84 10.65 41.69
N VAL A 46 -12.75 10.16 42.30
CA VAL A 46 -11.53 9.78 41.58
C VAL A 46 -11.80 8.65 40.59
N GLY A 47 -12.58 7.65 40.97
CA GLY A 47 -12.98 6.55 40.09
C GLY A 47 -13.74 7.05 38.86
N LEU A 48 -14.72 7.93 39.05
CA LEU A 48 -15.47 8.55 37.95
C LEU A 48 -14.55 9.40 37.05
N LEU A 49 -13.59 10.13 37.62
CA LEU A 49 -12.61 10.91 36.86
C LEU A 49 -11.69 10.00 36.02
N VAL A 50 -11.21 8.90 36.58
CA VAL A 50 -10.37 7.95 35.83
C VAL A 50 -11.17 7.26 34.73
N ILE A 51 -12.42 6.83 35.01
CA ILE A 51 -13.27 6.18 34.00
C ILE A 51 -13.58 7.15 32.85
N THR A 52 -13.92 8.40 33.14
CA THR A 52 -14.18 9.42 32.10
C THR A 52 -12.94 9.71 31.26
N LEU A 53 -11.76 9.78 31.90
CA LEU A 53 -10.48 9.91 31.19
C LEU A 53 -10.21 8.72 30.28
N LEU A 54 -10.44 7.50 30.76
CA LEU A 54 -10.26 6.27 29.97
C LEU A 54 -11.20 6.25 28.76
N ILE A 55 -12.48 6.58 28.95
CA ILE A 55 -13.45 6.66 27.84
C ILE A 55 -13.00 7.71 26.82
N ALA A 56 -12.65 8.92 27.26
CA ALA A 56 -12.18 9.97 26.36
C ALA A 56 -10.93 9.55 25.59
N LEU A 57 -9.97 8.88 26.25
CA LEU A 57 -8.76 8.37 25.62
C LEU A 57 -9.07 7.29 24.58
N THR A 58 -9.95 6.34 24.89
CA THR A 58 -10.34 5.28 23.94
C THR A 58 -11.02 5.85 22.69
N VAL A 59 -11.91 6.83 22.83
CA VAL A 59 -12.58 7.48 21.70
C VAL A 59 -11.57 8.26 20.83
N MET A 60 -10.63 8.97 21.45
CA MET A 60 -9.57 9.69 20.73
C MET A 60 -8.63 8.73 19.98
N LEU A 61 -8.25 7.61 20.60
CA LEU A 61 -7.43 6.58 19.97
C LEU A 61 -8.16 5.89 18.81
N GLN A 62 -9.43 5.55 18.97
CA GLN A 62 -10.25 4.93 17.92
C GLN A 62 -10.45 5.88 16.72
N SER A 63 -10.67 7.17 16.98
CA SER A 63 -10.75 8.21 15.94
C SER A 63 -9.44 8.33 15.15
N CYS A 64 -8.29 8.33 15.84
CA CYS A 64 -6.99 8.34 15.18
C CYS A 64 -6.74 7.06 14.35
N GLN A 65 -7.11 5.89 14.88
CA GLN A 65 -6.93 4.61 14.19
C GLN A 65 -7.78 4.51 12.92
N SER A 66 -9.02 5.00 12.95
CA SER A 66 -9.90 5.02 11.76
C SER A 66 -9.37 5.93 10.65
N LYS A 67 -8.73 7.06 11.02
CA LYS A 67 -8.13 8.00 10.06
C LYS A 67 -6.82 7.48 9.47
N SER A 68 -6.02 6.76 10.25
CA SER A 68 -4.75 6.22 9.78
C SER A 68 -4.91 4.93 8.97
N ALA A 69 -5.95 4.12 9.24
CA ALA A 69 -6.21 2.89 8.50
C ALA A 69 -6.31 3.12 6.98
N GLY A 70 -7.04 4.14 6.54
CA GLY A 70 -7.14 4.48 5.11
C GLY A 70 -5.83 4.98 4.50
N VAL A 71 -5.00 5.70 5.27
CA VAL A 71 -3.67 6.16 4.79
C VAL A 71 -2.71 4.98 4.64
N VAL A 72 -2.71 4.04 5.59
CA VAL A 72 -1.88 2.83 5.54
C VAL A 72 -2.31 1.92 4.39
N GLU A 73 -3.62 1.79 4.13
CA GLU A 73 -4.13 0.99 3.01
C GLU A 73 -3.77 1.60 1.64
N MET A 74 -3.83 2.93 1.51
CA MET A 74 -3.40 3.62 0.29
C MET A 74 -1.89 3.53 0.08
N GLN A 75 -1.10 3.61 1.15
CA GLN A 75 0.34 3.41 1.08
C GLN A 75 0.68 1.98 0.65
N LYS A 76 0.05 0.98 1.28
CA LYS A 76 0.22 -0.43 0.91
C LYS A 76 -0.14 -0.69 -0.55
N PHE A 77 -1.27 -0.15 -1.02
CA PHE A 77 -1.65 -0.28 -2.42
C PHE A 77 -0.66 0.40 -3.37
N GLY A 78 -0.12 1.56 -2.99
CA GLY A 78 0.94 2.22 -3.74
C GLY A 78 2.20 1.35 -3.85
N ASP A 79 2.61 0.74 -2.73
CA ASP A 79 3.77 -0.17 -2.68
C ASP A 79 3.53 -1.42 -3.53
N ASP A 80 2.36 -2.05 -3.43
CA ASP A 80 1.96 -3.22 -4.22
C ASP A 80 1.90 -2.87 -5.72
N TYR A 81 1.34 -1.72 -6.08
CA TYR A 81 1.31 -1.21 -7.45
C TYR A 81 2.71 -1.02 -8.03
N ASN A 82 3.59 -0.36 -7.28
CA ASN A 82 4.97 -0.15 -7.71
C ASN A 82 5.73 -1.47 -7.85
N PHE A 83 5.56 -2.39 -6.89
CA PHE A 83 6.16 -3.71 -6.94
C PHE A 83 5.72 -4.48 -8.19
N CYS A 84 4.41 -4.59 -8.43
CA CYS A 84 3.86 -5.32 -9.58
C CYS A 84 4.30 -4.70 -10.91
N LYS A 85 4.33 -3.37 -11.00
CA LYS A 85 4.79 -2.63 -12.19
C LYS A 85 6.27 -2.88 -12.49
N ILE A 86 7.13 -2.79 -11.48
CA ILE A 86 8.57 -3.05 -11.63
C ILE A 86 8.80 -4.52 -12.00
N TYR A 87 8.11 -5.44 -11.34
CA TYR A 87 8.23 -6.87 -11.63
C TYR A 87 7.83 -7.17 -13.07
N ALA A 88 6.67 -6.70 -13.53
CA ALA A 88 6.20 -6.92 -14.90
C ALA A 88 7.22 -6.38 -15.93
N MET A 89 7.80 -5.21 -15.68
CA MET A 89 8.87 -4.67 -16.53
C MET A 89 10.10 -5.59 -16.57
N HIS A 90 10.53 -6.12 -15.43
CA HIS A 90 11.63 -7.09 -15.37
C HIS A 90 11.28 -8.40 -16.09
N ALA A 91 10.05 -8.88 -15.98
CA ALA A 91 9.58 -10.07 -16.65
C ALA A 91 9.61 -9.90 -18.18
N GLU A 92 9.08 -8.79 -18.69
CA GLU A 92 9.14 -8.43 -20.13
C GLU A 92 10.59 -8.35 -20.64
N LEU A 93 11.50 -7.73 -19.89
CA LEU A 93 12.92 -7.61 -20.27
C LEU A 93 13.65 -8.96 -20.36
N ASN A 94 13.16 -9.97 -19.63
CA ASN A 94 13.74 -11.31 -19.61
C ASN A 94 12.90 -12.30 -20.42
N SER A 95 11.94 -11.82 -21.22
CA SER A 95 11.03 -12.65 -22.01
C SER A 95 10.35 -13.74 -21.18
N LEU A 96 10.00 -13.42 -19.93
CA LEU A 96 9.23 -14.31 -19.07
C LEU A 96 7.74 -14.19 -19.42
N SER A 97 7.00 -15.29 -19.27
CA SER A 97 5.56 -15.30 -19.51
C SER A 97 4.80 -14.51 -18.44
N ALA A 98 3.56 -14.12 -18.76
CA ALA A 98 2.62 -13.53 -17.81
C ALA A 98 2.47 -14.35 -16.51
N ASP A 99 2.53 -15.69 -16.62
CA ASP A 99 2.43 -16.63 -15.49
C ASP A 99 3.56 -16.50 -14.46
N SER A 100 4.68 -15.87 -14.83
CA SER A 100 5.79 -15.63 -13.89
C SER A 100 5.46 -14.56 -12.86
N VAL A 101 4.44 -13.74 -13.10
CA VAL A 101 4.05 -12.64 -12.21
C VAL A 101 3.23 -13.16 -11.03
N PRO A 102 3.48 -12.64 -9.81
CA PRO A 102 2.70 -13.03 -8.65
C PRO A 102 1.20 -12.79 -8.83
N ALA A 103 0.38 -13.80 -8.52
CA ALA A 103 -1.08 -13.77 -8.73
C ALA A 103 -1.79 -12.57 -8.07
N PHE A 104 -1.29 -12.08 -6.93
CA PHE A 104 -1.87 -10.90 -6.28
C PHE A 104 -1.79 -9.63 -7.13
N CYS A 105 -0.88 -9.58 -8.12
CA CYS A 105 -0.78 -8.46 -9.03
C CYS A 105 -1.98 -8.35 -9.97
N ASN A 106 -2.76 -9.42 -10.17
CA ASN A 106 -4.01 -9.36 -10.91
C ASN A 106 -5.01 -8.42 -10.21
N ASP A 107 -5.18 -8.57 -8.89
CA ASP A 107 -6.05 -7.70 -8.09
C ASP A 107 -5.54 -6.24 -8.09
N VAL A 108 -4.23 -6.06 -8.02
CA VAL A 108 -3.59 -4.74 -8.08
C VAL A 108 -3.83 -4.09 -9.44
N ALA A 109 -3.76 -4.85 -10.54
CA ALA A 109 -4.02 -4.37 -11.88
C ALA A 109 -5.47 -3.90 -12.05
N VAL A 110 -6.46 -4.72 -11.66
CA VAL A 110 -7.89 -4.35 -11.68
C VAL A 110 -8.12 -3.07 -10.88
N ARG A 111 -7.63 -3.03 -9.63
CA ARG A 111 -7.80 -1.86 -8.76
C ARG A 111 -7.08 -0.62 -9.29
N SER A 112 -5.97 -0.78 -10.03
CA SER A 112 -5.25 0.35 -10.65
C SER A 112 -6.07 0.99 -11.77
N ILE A 113 -6.86 0.21 -12.50
CA ILE A 113 -7.80 0.71 -13.51
C ILE A 113 -8.95 1.45 -12.81
N GLU A 114 -9.57 0.82 -11.81
CA GLU A 114 -10.68 1.41 -11.04
C GLU A 114 -10.30 2.74 -10.37
N LYS A 115 -9.09 2.82 -9.80
CA LYS A 115 -8.57 4.04 -9.17
C LYS A 115 -8.01 5.05 -10.17
N GLY A 116 -8.02 4.76 -11.47
CA GLY A 116 -7.54 5.65 -12.53
C GLY A 116 -6.02 5.80 -12.60
N LEU A 117 -5.25 4.98 -11.89
CA LEU A 117 -3.78 4.99 -11.95
C LEU A 117 -3.27 4.57 -13.33
N TYR A 118 -3.94 3.59 -13.95
CA TYR A 118 -3.64 3.20 -15.33
C TYR A 118 -3.78 4.38 -16.30
N MET A 119 -4.91 5.09 -16.24
CA MET A 119 -5.18 6.24 -17.09
C MET A 119 -4.20 7.38 -16.83
N LYS A 120 -3.81 7.60 -15.56
CA LYS A 120 -2.78 8.57 -15.20
C LYS A 120 -1.44 8.25 -15.85
N ASP A 121 -0.99 7.00 -15.74
CA ASP A 121 0.27 6.55 -16.31
C ASP A 121 0.24 6.61 -17.85
N LEU A 122 -0.90 6.24 -18.46
CA LEU A 122 -1.10 6.33 -19.91
C LEU A 122 -1.02 7.79 -20.38
N ASN A 123 -1.74 8.70 -19.73
CA ASN A 123 -1.74 10.13 -20.06
C ASN A 123 -0.33 10.75 -19.95
N LEU A 124 0.46 10.32 -18.96
CA LEU A 124 1.86 10.75 -18.84
C LEU A 124 2.68 10.28 -20.05
N THR A 125 2.56 9.01 -20.45
CA THR A 125 3.26 8.49 -21.63
C THR A 125 2.82 9.18 -22.91
N VAL A 126 1.52 9.40 -23.10
CA VAL A 126 0.97 10.13 -24.26
C VAL A 126 1.51 11.56 -24.30
N SER A 127 1.51 12.27 -23.17
CA SER A 127 2.06 13.63 -23.10
C SER A 127 3.55 13.67 -23.46
N MET A 128 4.33 12.67 -23.04
CA MET A 128 5.74 12.55 -23.45
C MET A 128 5.90 12.30 -24.95
N ALA A 129 5.00 11.53 -25.56
CA ALA A 129 4.98 11.28 -27.00
C ALA A 129 4.59 12.55 -27.78
N GLU A 130 3.51 13.22 -27.39
CA GLU A 130 3.08 14.48 -28.00
C GLU A 130 4.17 15.56 -27.90
N GLY A 131 4.80 15.70 -26.74
CA GLY A 131 5.91 16.63 -26.54
C GLY A 131 7.11 16.33 -27.42
N TYR A 132 7.37 15.05 -27.72
CA TYR A 132 8.41 14.66 -28.67
C TYR A 132 8.02 14.99 -30.11
N PHE A 133 6.84 14.53 -30.55
CA PHE A 133 6.39 14.72 -31.94
C PHE A 133 6.13 16.19 -32.28
N GLY A 134 5.74 17.03 -31.32
CA GLY A 134 5.62 18.48 -31.52
C GLY A 134 6.96 19.17 -31.84
N ASN A 135 8.09 18.54 -31.54
CA ASN A 135 9.44 19.08 -31.78
C ASN A 135 10.20 18.38 -32.91
N VAL A 136 9.69 17.26 -33.43
CA VAL A 136 10.31 16.52 -34.53
C VAL A 136 9.79 17.04 -35.86
N LYS A 137 10.71 17.33 -36.79
CA LYS A 137 10.37 17.67 -38.17
C LYS A 137 10.63 16.46 -39.07
N PRO A 138 9.59 15.87 -39.70
CA PRO A 138 9.79 14.85 -40.72
C PRO A 138 10.43 15.47 -41.98
N LEU A 139 10.92 14.63 -42.88
CA LEU A 139 11.30 15.08 -44.21
C LEU A 139 10.04 15.42 -45.02
N ASP A 140 10.19 16.30 -46.00
CA ASP A 140 9.10 16.79 -46.86
C ASP A 140 8.73 15.81 -48.00
N ASP A 141 9.12 14.54 -47.87
CA ASP A 141 8.83 13.48 -48.86
C ASP A 141 7.64 12.59 -48.45
N GLY A 142 7.08 12.79 -47.25
CA GLY A 142 5.93 12.04 -46.75
C GLY A 142 6.23 10.58 -46.39
N LEU A 143 7.51 10.20 -46.27
CA LEU A 143 7.91 8.80 -46.05
C LEU A 143 8.16 8.47 -44.56
N ASP A 144 8.09 9.44 -43.64
CA ASP A 144 8.27 9.17 -42.21
C ASP A 144 6.97 8.66 -41.56
N VAL A 145 7.04 7.49 -40.94
CA VAL A 145 5.90 6.81 -40.31
C VAL A 145 6.16 6.49 -38.83
N VAL A 146 5.10 6.47 -38.03
CA VAL A 146 5.12 6.00 -36.64
C VAL A 146 4.45 4.63 -36.61
N LEU A 147 5.16 3.63 -36.10
CA LEU A 147 4.57 2.32 -35.87
C LEU A 147 3.88 2.32 -34.51
N MET A 148 2.60 1.95 -34.49
CA MET A 148 1.85 1.75 -33.27
C MET A 148 1.44 0.28 -33.17
N ASP A 149 1.78 -0.34 -32.04
CA ASP A 149 1.31 -1.67 -31.70
C ASP A 149 -0.18 -1.59 -31.36
N VAL A 150 -0.98 -2.39 -32.05
CA VAL A 150 -2.42 -2.54 -31.81
C VAL A 150 -2.53 -3.99 -31.35
N ASP A 151 -2.68 -4.19 -30.04
CA ASP A 151 -2.58 -5.49 -29.40
C ASP A 151 -3.40 -6.56 -30.18
N ASP A 152 -2.75 -7.64 -30.62
CA ASP A 152 -3.40 -8.85 -31.12
C ASP A 152 -3.02 -10.01 -30.17
N PHE A 153 -4.02 -10.53 -29.48
CA PHE A 153 -3.96 -11.72 -28.63
C PHE A 153 -3.52 -12.93 -29.46
N SER A 154 -2.23 -13.29 -29.45
CA SER A 154 -1.85 -14.67 -29.75
C SER A 154 -0.77 -15.17 -28.81
N SER A 155 -1.12 -16.28 -28.16
CA SER A 155 -0.43 -17.01 -27.10
C SER A 155 0.93 -17.64 -27.50
N ASP A 156 1.55 -17.20 -28.60
CA ASP A 156 2.87 -17.70 -29.01
C ASP A 156 3.87 -16.54 -29.23
N PRO A 157 4.71 -16.23 -28.23
CA PRO A 157 5.70 -15.15 -28.28
C PRO A 157 6.71 -15.28 -29.42
N CYS A 158 7.01 -16.51 -29.86
CA CYS A 158 8.04 -16.74 -30.89
C CYS A 158 7.58 -16.38 -32.31
N ASP A 159 6.29 -16.50 -32.61
CA ASP A 159 5.74 -16.12 -33.92
C ASP A 159 5.55 -14.60 -34.03
N ASN A 160 5.20 -13.93 -32.92
CA ASN A 160 4.89 -12.51 -32.90
C ASN A 160 6.12 -11.65 -33.26
N VAL A 161 7.29 -11.94 -32.69
CA VAL A 161 8.52 -11.17 -32.97
C VAL A 161 8.94 -11.29 -34.43
N ALA A 162 8.92 -12.50 -35.00
CA ALA A 162 9.28 -12.73 -36.40
C ALA A 162 8.31 -12.01 -37.36
N LEU A 163 7.01 -12.05 -37.05
CA LEU A 163 5.99 -11.35 -37.82
C LEU A 163 6.15 -9.82 -37.74
N LEU A 164 6.42 -9.27 -36.56
CA LEU A 164 6.69 -7.85 -36.37
C LEU A 164 7.91 -7.39 -37.17
N LEU A 165 9.01 -8.14 -37.11
CA LEU A 165 10.22 -7.83 -37.88
C LEU A 165 9.95 -7.89 -39.38
N ARG A 166 9.22 -8.90 -39.86
CA ARG A 166 8.85 -9.03 -41.27
C ARG A 166 8.02 -7.85 -41.76
N ARG A 167 7.04 -7.39 -40.96
CA ARG A 167 6.22 -6.21 -41.28
C ARG A 167 7.07 -4.94 -41.34
N ARG A 168 8.02 -4.76 -40.41
CA ARG A 168 8.94 -3.61 -40.44
C ARG A 168 9.80 -3.60 -41.69
N THR A 169 10.35 -4.75 -42.06
CA THR A 169 11.16 -4.87 -43.29
C THR A 169 10.33 -4.52 -44.52
N ALA A 170 9.11 -5.03 -44.63
CA ALA A 170 8.23 -4.72 -45.77
C ALA A 170 7.96 -3.20 -45.89
N ILE A 171 7.65 -2.53 -44.77
CA ILE A 171 7.44 -1.07 -44.75
C ILE A 171 8.70 -0.31 -45.22
N GLN A 172 9.88 -0.78 -44.86
CA GLN A 172 11.13 -0.17 -45.31
C GLN A 172 11.44 -0.47 -46.78
N GLU A 173 11.12 -1.66 -47.28
CA GLU A 173 11.26 -2.03 -48.69
C GLU A 173 10.33 -1.19 -49.59
N GLU A 174 9.19 -0.74 -49.07
CA GLU A 174 8.30 0.22 -49.71
C GLU A 174 8.85 1.66 -49.71
N GLY A 175 9.97 1.92 -49.02
CA GLY A 175 10.65 3.22 -48.97
C GLY A 175 10.28 4.09 -47.77
N PHE A 176 9.42 3.62 -46.87
CA PHE A 176 9.09 4.34 -45.64
C PHE A 176 10.22 4.29 -44.62
N ARG A 177 10.31 5.34 -43.81
CA ARG A 177 11.23 5.46 -42.68
C ARG A 177 10.45 5.41 -41.38
N ILE A 178 10.75 4.41 -40.56
CA ILE A 178 10.18 4.30 -39.23
C ILE A 178 10.85 5.35 -38.33
N ALA A 179 10.12 6.41 -37.99
CA ALA A 179 10.61 7.54 -37.20
C ALA A 179 10.53 7.27 -35.69
N SER A 180 9.55 6.47 -35.26
CA SER A 180 9.31 6.11 -33.87
C SER A 180 8.42 4.87 -33.77
N VAL A 181 8.50 4.16 -32.65
CA VAL A 181 7.62 3.04 -32.31
C VAL A 181 6.93 3.30 -30.98
N ILE A 182 5.63 3.02 -30.93
CA ILE A 182 4.80 3.08 -29.72
C ILE A 182 4.21 1.69 -29.52
N GLY A 183 4.37 1.11 -28.34
CA GLY A 183 3.84 -0.23 -28.08
C GLY A 183 3.68 -0.55 -26.61
N SER A 184 2.86 -1.57 -26.33
CA SER A 184 2.49 -2.00 -24.98
C SER A 184 3.40 -3.12 -24.46
N GLN A 185 4.16 -3.80 -25.32
CA GLN A 185 5.06 -4.91 -24.98
C GLN A 185 6.49 -4.65 -25.42
N MET A 186 7.48 -5.18 -24.69
CA MET A 186 8.91 -5.02 -25.03
C MET A 186 9.28 -5.65 -26.39
N GLU A 187 8.58 -6.69 -26.83
CA GLU A 187 8.76 -7.33 -28.14
C GLU A 187 8.56 -6.35 -29.30
N ALA A 188 7.54 -5.50 -29.20
CA ALA A 188 7.30 -4.42 -30.15
C ALA A 188 8.35 -3.30 -30.08
N LEU A 189 9.26 -3.30 -29.10
CA LEU A 189 10.20 -2.21 -28.86
C LEU A 189 11.68 -2.59 -29.04
N THR A 190 11.95 -3.80 -29.53
CA THR A 190 13.32 -4.28 -29.79
C THR A 190 13.54 -4.61 -31.27
N GLY A 191 14.80 -4.79 -31.68
CA GLY A 191 15.19 -5.11 -33.05
C GLY A 191 15.57 -3.91 -33.93
N PRO A 192 15.79 -4.13 -35.23
CA PRO A 192 16.10 -3.05 -36.16
C PRO A 192 14.92 -2.10 -36.36
N SER A 193 15.24 -0.87 -36.80
CA SER A 193 14.25 0.07 -37.34
C SER A 193 13.22 0.56 -36.33
N LEU A 194 13.69 0.99 -35.15
CA LEU A 194 12.87 1.53 -34.05
C LEU A 194 12.67 3.05 -34.10
N GLY A 195 13.30 3.71 -35.07
CA GLY A 195 13.35 5.16 -35.14
C GLY A 195 14.23 5.79 -34.06
N LYS A 196 14.04 7.09 -33.83
CA LYS A 196 14.87 7.88 -32.90
C LYS A 196 14.40 7.80 -31.45
N ARG A 197 13.13 7.48 -31.23
CA ARG A 197 12.54 7.38 -29.89
C ARG A 197 11.44 6.32 -29.88
N ILE A 198 11.35 5.64 -28.75
CA ILE A 198 10.39 4.56 -28.51
C ILE A 198 9.54 4.94 -27.30
N PHE A 199 8.25 4.61 -27.33
CA PHE A 199 7.32 4.86 -26.24
C PHE A 199 6.67 3.54 -25.79
N LYS A 200 6.92 3.18 -24.53
CA LYS A 200 6.28 2.02 -23.88
C LYS A 200 5.00 2.48 -23.19
N LEU A 201 3.87 1.98 -23.68
CA LEU A 201 2.58 2.16 -23.03
C LEU A 201 2.47 1.23 -21.81
N PRO A 202 1.81 1.67 -20.71
CA PRO A 202 1.44 0.76 -19.65
C PRO A 202 0.49 -0.30 -20.19
N ASN A 203 0.69 -1.56 -19.80
CA ASN A 203 -0.15 -2.68 -20.20
C ASN A 203 -0.73 -3.37 -18.96
N PRO A 204 -2.05 -3.25 -18.71
CA PRO A 204 -2.71 -3.95 -17.61
C PRO A 204 -3.09 -5.39 -17.99
N ILE A 205 -3.03 -5.76 -19.27
CA ILE A 205 -3.34 -7.09 -19.83
C ILE A 205 -2.12 -8.03 -19.68
N TYR A 206 -0.97 -7.52 -19.21
CA TYR A 206 0.12 -8.40 -18.75
C TYR A 206 -0.39 -9.34 -17.64
N TYR A 207 -1.34 -8.86 -16.84
CA TYR A 207 -2.04 -9.65 -15.85
C TYR A 207 -3.23 -10.31 -16.56
N ASP A 208 -3.55 -11.56 -16.26
CA ASP A 208 -4.70 -12.28 -16.83
C ASP A 208 -6.02 -11.71 -16.27
N VAL A 209 -6.30 -10.45 -16.63
CA VAL A 209 -7.44 -9.66 -16.15
C VAL A 209 -8.75 -10.16 -16.77
N GLU A 210 -8.66 -10.97 -17.83
CA GLU A 210 -9.82 -11.56 -18.50
C GLU A 210 -10.54 -12.61 -17.63
N TYR A 211 -9.85 -13.22 -16.66
CA TYR A 211 -10.43 -14.29 -15.83
C TYR A 211 -11.31 -13.83 -14.66
N HIS A 212 -11.23 -12.55 -14.24
CA HIS A 212 -11.98 -12.10 -13.06
C HIS A 212 -13.32 -11.44 -13.34
N ASN A 213 -13.58 -10.99 -14.57
CA ASN A 213 -14.87 -10.39 -14.92
C ASN A 213 -16.00 -11.44 -15.05
N GLU A 214 -15.74 -12.70 -15.38
CA GLU A 214 -16.85 -13.68 -15.41
C GLU A 214 -17.39 -14.02 -14.02
N SER A 215 -16.53 -14.02 -12.98
CA SER A 215 -16.93 -14.33 -11.60
C SER A 215 -17.71 -13.20 -10.91
N THR A 216 -17.39 -11.93 -11.15
CA THR A 216 -18.11 -10.79 -10.54
C THR A 216 -19.43 -10.50 -11.24
N TYR A 217 -19.51 -10.64 -12.57
CA TYR A 217 -20.76 -10.43 -13.30
C TYR A 217 -21.80 -11.54 -13.04
N THR A 218 -21.36 -12.78 -12.78
CA THR A 218 -22.27 -13.87 -12.37
C THR A 218 -22.74 -13.73 -10.93
N LEU A 219 -21.92 -13.27 -9.99
CA LEU A 219 -22.33 -13.00 -8.61
C LEU A 219 -23.31 -11.81 -8.51
N GLN A 220 -23.14 -10.77 -9.32
CA GLN A 220 -24.03 -9.61 -9.33
C GLN A 220 -25.41 -9.94 -9.93
N LYS A 221 -25.47 -10.73 -11.02
CA LYS A 221 -26.75 -11.28 -11.55
C LYS A 221 -27.48 -12.21 -10.58
N ASN A 222 -26.73 -12.98 -9.77
CA ASN A 222 -27.33 -13.89 -8.78
C ASN A 222 -27.86 -13.17 -7.54
N THR A 223 -27.44 -11.92 -7.31
CA THR A 223 -27.91 -11.09 -6.20
C THR A 223 -29.15 -10.30 -6.61
N GLU A 224 -29.19 -9.76 -7.83
CA GLU A 224 -30.36 -9.05 -8.38
C GLU A 224 -31.54 -9.99 -8.72
N SER A 225 -31.29 -11.25 -9.08
CA SER A 225 -32.35 -12.24 -9.34
C SER A 225 -32.96 -12.86 -8.08
N LYS A 226 -32.34 -12.71 -6.91
CA LYS A 226 -32.90 -13.19 -5.63
C LYS A 226 -33.85 -12.20 -4.98
N GLU A 227 -33.80 -10.92 -5.35
CA GLU A 227 -34.68 -9.89 -4.79
C GLU A 227 -36.05 -9.80 -5.50
N TYR A 228 -36.22 -10.47 -6.65
CA TYR A 228 -37.49 -10.52 -7.39
C TYR A 228 -38.36 -11.75 -7.09
N HIS A 229 -37.92 -12.66 -6.20
CA HIS A 229 -38.68 -13.87 -5.87
C HIS A 229 -39.21 -13.94 -4.43
N ASP A 230 -39.00 -12.91 -3.62
CA ASP A 230 -39.52 -12.78 -2.23
C ASP A 230 -40.38 -11.51 -2.02
N ILE A 231 -41.20 -11.13 -3.01
CA ILE A 231 -42.35 -10.23 -2.84
C ILE A 231 -43.61 -10.87 -3.44
#